data_AF-A0AAV5FTA3-F1
#
_entry.id   AF-A0AAV5FTA3-F1
#
_cell.length_a   1.000
_cell.length_b   1.000
_cell.length_c   1.000
_cell.angle_alpha   90.00
_cell.angle_beta   90.00
_cell.angle_gamma   90.00
#
_symmetry.space_group_name_H-M   'P 1'
#
loop_
_entity.id
_entity.type
_entity.pdbx_description
1 polymer ?
#
loop_
_entity_poly.entity_id
_entity_poly.type
_entity_poly.pdbx_seq_one_letter_code
_entity_poly.pdbx_strand_id
1 'polypeptide(L)'
;MRAAGMEDTAAVVERQLEAELAAMSLEDALCLARAFSHYLNLVGIAETHHRVRKAREVEHLSNSCDDIFDKLIQSGVPPEQLHDTVCKQEVEIVLTAHPTQINRRTLQYKHLRIAHLLEFNERPDLSHEDKEMLIEDLVREITAIWQTDELRRHKPTPVDEARAGLHIVEQSLWKAVPHYLRRVSNALKKNLRSDDKSSKELKIVRLMKTRRRLEHLLEDLPCDYDTEEYCETSDQLLEPLILCYESLQSCGSSVLADGRLADLIRRVATFGMVLMKLDVRQESGRHTEALDAVTSYLDLGVYSEWDEERKLDFLTRELKGKRPLVPTNMEVAADVKEVLDTFRVAAELGSDSLGAYVISMASNASDVLAVELLQKDARLAVSGDLGRPCPGGTLRVVPLFETVKDLREAGSAIRKLLSIDWYKEHIIKNHNGRQEVMVGYSDSGKDAGRFTAAWELYKAQEDVVAACTEFGIKVTLFHGRGGSIGRGGGPTHLASSRSLPAP
;
A
#
# COMPACT_ATOMS: atom_id res chain seq x y z
N MET A 1 26.85 -39.47 -2.18
CA MET A 1 25.54 -39.87 -2.77
C MET A 1 25.59 -40.24 -4.26
N ARG A 2 26.65 -39.95 -5.03
CA ARG A 2 26.84 -40.53 -6.38
C ARG A 2 27.59 -41.87 -6.44
N ALA A 3 28.20 -42.31 -5.34
CA ALA A 3 29.04 -43.52 -5.30
C ALA A 3 28.32 -44.78 -4.75
N ALA A 4 26.98 -44.78 -4.66
CA ALA A 4 26.22 -45.84 -3.98
C ALA A 4 25.03 -46.42 -4.79
N GLY A 5 24.95 -46.21 -6.11
CA GLY A 5 23.88 -46.81 -6.93
C GLY A 5 22.46 -46.24 -6.72
N MET A 6 22.33 -45.08 -6.07
CA MET A 6 21.04 -44.45 -5.76
C MET A 6 20.40 -43.67 -6.92
N GLU A 7 21.10 -43.49 -8.06
CA GLU A 7 20.52 -42.83 -9.25
C GLU A 7 19.48 -43.74 -9.95
N ASP A 8 19.60 -45.07 -9.83
CA ASP A 8 18.66 -46.03 -10.44
C ASP A 8 17.37 -46.17 -9.60
N THR A 9 17.47 -46.13 -8.27
CA THR A 9 16.29 -46.22 -7.40
C THR A 9 15.40 -44.97 -7.47
N ALA A 10 15.99 -43.77 -7.56
CA ALA A 10 15.21 -42.54 -7.72
C ALA A 10 14.44 -42.55 -9.05
N ALA A 11 15.09 -42.95 -10.15
CA ALA A 11 14.47 -43.06 -11.47
C ALA A 11 13.37 -44.15 -11.52
N VAL A 12 13.57 -45.27 -10.82
CA VAL A 12 12.56 -46.33 -10.71
C VAL A 12 11.35 -45.85 -9.91
N VAL A 13 11.57 -45.15 -8.79
CA VAL A 13 10.48 -44.56 -7.97
C VAL A 13 9.73 -43.48 -8.75
N GLU A 14 10.43 -42.65 -9.52
CA GLU A 14 9.81 -41.63 -10.37
C GLU A 14 8.91 -42.26 -11.45
N ARG A 15 9.38 -43.29 -12.16
CA ARG A 15 8.55 -44.01 -13.15
C ARG A 15 7.38 -44.74 -12.51
N GLN A 16 7.56 -45.30 -11.31
CA GLN A 16 6.47 -45.94 -10.60
C GLN A 16 5.40 -44.91 -10.20
N LEU A 17 5.81 -43.76 -9.68
CA LEU A 17 4.91 -42.67 -9.34
C LEU A 17 4.18 -42.13 -10.57
N GLU A 18 4.87 -41.96 -11.70
CA GLU A 18 4.27 -41.54 -12.96
C GLU A 18 3.18 -42.52 -13.44
N ALA A 19 3.46 -43.83 -13.38
CA ALA A 19 2.50 -44.86 -13.75
C ALA A 19 1.27 -44.87 -12.82
N GLU A 20 1.47 -44.73 -11.50
CA GLU A 20 0.39 -44.65 -10.50
C GLU A 20 -0.47 -43.39 -10.68
N LEU A 21 0.15 -42.23 -10.94
CA LEU A 21 -0.57 -40.99 -11.21
C LEU A 21 -1.34 -41.03 -12.53
N ALA A 22 -0.77 -41.63 -13.58
CA ALA A 22 -1.42 -41.74 -14.89
C ALA A 22 -2.61 -42.72 -14.88
N ALA A 23 -2.59 -43.72 -14.02
CA ALA A 23 -3.67 -44.69 -13.85
C ALA A 23 -4.80 -44.19 -12.91
N MET A 24 -4.59 -43.06 -12.23
CA MET A 24 -5.50 -42.54 -11.21
C MET A 24 -6.78 -41.95 -11.83
N SER A 25 -7.92 -42.16 -11.17
CA SER A 25 -9.17 -41.49 -11.56
C SER A 25 -9.10 -39.99 -11.26
N LEU A 26 -9.89 -39.18 -11.97
CA LEU A 26 -9.95 -37.73 -11.70
C LEU A 26 -10.46 -37.42 -10.28
N GLU A 27 -11.33 -38.26 -9.74
CA GLU A 27 -11.89 -38.12 -8.39
C GLU A 27 -10.82 -38.35 -7.31
N ASP A 28 -10.03 -39.41 -7.46
CA ASP A 28 -8.90 -39.71 -6.57
C ASP A 28 -7.81 -38.65 -6.68
N ALA A 29 -7.50 -38.20 -7.90
CA ALA A 29 -6.53 -37.14 -8.15
C ALA A 29 -6.94 -35.82 -7.48
N LEU A 30 -8.23 -35.46 -7.55
CA LEU A 30 -8.77 -34.29 -6.87
C LEU A 30 -8.66 -34.43 -5.34
N CYS A 31 -9.02 -35.60 -4.79
CA CYS A 31 -8.91 -35.87 -3.35
C CYS A 31 -7.46 -35.75 -2.87
N LEU A 32 -6.52 -36.33 -3.62
CA LEU A 32 -5.10 -36.30 -3.31
C LEU A 32 -4.53 -34.87 -3.40
N ALA A 33 -4.88 -34.12 -4.46
CA ALA A 33 -4.47 -32.72 -4.61
C ALA A 33 -4.97 -31.85 -3.45
N ARG A 34 -6.22 -32.04 -3.01
CA ARG A 34 -6.80 -31.35 -1.85
C ARG A 34 -6.09 -31.73 -0.54
N ALA A 35 -5.76 -33.01 -0.36
CA ALA A 35 -5.02 -33.46 0.82
C ALA A 35 -3.65 -32.78 0.92
N PHE A 36 -2.88 -32.74 -0.17
CA PHE A 36 -1.58 -32.05 -0.19
C PHE A 36 -1.72 -30.54 -0.01
N SER A 37 -2.73 -29.91 -0.63
CA SER A 37 -3.03 -28.48 -0.46
C SER A 37 -3.29 -28.13 1.01
N HIS A 38 -4.22 -28.85 1.66
CA HIS A 38 -4.53 -28.65 3.08
C HIS A 38 -3.31 -28.93 3.98
N TYR A 39 -2.56 -30.00 3.71
CA TYR A 39 -1.35 -30.33 4.46
C TYR A 39 -0.32 -29.20 4.39
N LEU A 40 0.00 -28.70 3.19
CA LEU A 40 0.94 -27.60 2.99
C LEU A 40 0.48 -26.31 3.69
N ASN A 41 -0.82 -26.00 3.65
CA ASN A 41 -1.38 -24.84 4.35
C ASN A 41 -1.22 -24.98 5.87
N LEU A 42 -1.52 -26.15 6.44
CA LEU A 42 -1.35 -26.42 7.88
C LEU A 42 0.12 -26.36 8.31
N VAL A 43 1.03 -26.93 7.50
CA VAL A 43 2.48 -26.82 7.72
C VAL A 43 2.92 -25.36 7.72
N GLY A 44 2.43 -24.55 6.77
CA GLY A 44 2.75 -23.11 6.71
C GLY A 44 2.26 -22.34 7.95
N ILE A 45 1.08 -22.68 8.49
CA ILE A 45 0.57 -22.11 9.74
C ILE A 45 1.49 -22.50 10.91
N ALA A 46 1.84 -23.77 11.02
CA ALA A 46 2.72 -24.27 12.08
C ALA A 46 4.12 -23.66 12.01
N GLU A 47 4.70 -23.53 10.81
CA GLU A 47 6.00 -22.88 10.60
C GLU A 47 5.95 -21.40 11.01
N THR A 48 4.90 -20.68 10.61
CA THR A 48 4.70 -19.29 10.97
C THR A 48 4.59 -19.13 12.49
N HIS A 49 3.81 -20.00 13.14
CA HIS A 49 3.67 -20.03 14.59
C HIS A 49 5.01 -20.30 15.28
N HIS A 50 5.74 -21.33 14.84
CA HIS A 50 7.06 -21.67 15.38
C HIS A 50 8.07 -20.51 15.22
N ARG A 51 8.07 -19.83 14.07
CA ARG A 51 8.93 -18.67 13.81
C ARG A 51 8.62 -17.51 14.76
N VAL A 52 7.35 -17.21 15.00
CA VAL A 52 6.93 -16.17 15.96
C VAL A 52 7.34 -16.55 17.38
N ARG A 53 7.12 -17.81 17.78
CA ARG A 53 7.51 -18.33 19.09
C ARG A 53 9.02 -18.21 19.31
N LYS A 54 9.83 -18.66 18.34
CA LYS A 54 11.29 -18.56 18.39
C LYS A 54 11.77 -17.11 18.44
N ALA A 55 11.11 -16.20 17.71
CA ALA A 55 11.41 -14.77 17.79
C ALA A 55 11.12 -14.16 19.17
N ARG A 56 10.16 -14.70 19.93
CA ARG A 56 9.89 -14.31 21.32
C ARG A 56 10.92 -14.89 22.30
N GLU A 57 11.36 -16.14 22.09
CA GLU A 57 12.37 -16.81 22.94
C GLU A 57 13.78 -16.23 22.77
N VAL A 58 14.13 -15.79 21.55
CA VAL A 58 15.46 -15.22 21.24
C VAL A 58 15.45 -13.71 21.48
N GLU A 59 15.22 -13.31 22.73
CA GLU A 59 15.27 -11.91 23.20
C GLU A 59 16.64 -11.24 23.00
N HIS A 60 17.69 -12.01 22.65
CA HIS A 60 19.08 -11.55 22.57
C HIS A 60 19.59 -11.15 21.17
N LEU A 61 18.83 -11.31 20.08
CA LEU A 61 19.20 -10.76 18.77
C LEU A 61 18.55 -9.36 18.59
N SER A 62 19.12 -8.41 19.33
CA SER A 62 18.79 -6.98 19.40
C SER A 62 18.53 -6.33 18.03
N ASN A 63 17.27 -6.03 17.71
CA ASN A 63 16.85 -5.12 16.64
C ASN A 63 15.53 -4.42 17.03
N SER A 64 15.27 -4.27 18.33
CA SER A 64 14.13 -3.48 18.79
C SER A 64 14.37 -1.99 18.50
N CYS A 65 13.31 -1.17 18.53
CA CYS A 65 13.46 0.28 18.40
C CYS A 65 14.38 0.83 19.49
N ASP A 66 14.30 0.31 20.72
CA ASP A 66 15.20 0.66 21.83
C ASP A 66 16.67 0.39 21.46
N ASP A 67 16.98 -0.82 21.00
CA ASP A 67 18.36 -1.19 20.65
C ASP A 67 18.92 -0.32 19.51
N ILE A 68 18.09 0.01 18.53
CA ILE A 68 18.49 0.84 17.37
C ILE A 68 18.72 2.28 17.83
N PHE A 69 17.82 2.83 18.64
CA PHE A 69 17.95 4.19 19.16
C PHE A 69 19.18 4.33 20.07
N ASP A 70 19.41 3.35 20.96
CA ASP A 70 20.58 3.33 21.83
C ASP A 70 21.88 3.24 21.00
N LYS A 71 21.91 2.42 19.94
CA LYS A 71 23.06 2.36 19.00
C LYS A 71 23.29 3.68 18.27
N LEU A 72 22.24 4.36 17.80
CA LEU A 72 22.35 5.64 17.10
C LEU A 72 22.89 6.73 18.03
N ILE A 73 22.39 6.81 19.27
CA ILE A 73 22.88 7.74 20.28
C ILE A 73 24.34 7.43 20.62
N GLN A 74 24.70 6.16 20.81
CA GLN A 74 26.10 5.75 21.03
C GLN A 74 27.02 6.07 19.86
N SER A 75 26.51 6.07 18.62
CA SER A 75 27.25 6.50 17.43
C SER A 75 27.36 8.02 17.27
N GLY A 76 26.77 8.80 18.17
CA GLY A 76 26.89 10.26 18.21
C GLY A 76 25.69 11.04 17.65
N VAL A 77 24.56 10.40 17.36
CA VAL A 77 23.33 11.12 16.95
C VAL A 77 22.68 11.77 18.18
N PRO A 78 22.47 13.10 18.20
CA PRO A 78 21.79 13.77 19.30
C PRO A 78 20.36 13.25 19.50
N PRO A 79 19.88 13.06 20.75
CA PRO A 79 18.52 12.58 21.01
C PRO A 79 17.41 13.44 20.38
N GLU A 80 17.60 14.77 20.34
CA GLU A 80 16.65 15.70 19.71
C GLU A 80 16.57 15.50 18.19
N GLN A 81 17.72 15.30 17.53
CA GLN A 81 17.78 15.00 16.11
C GLN A 81 17.12 13.65 15.80
N LEU A 82 17.34 12.65 16.65
CA LEU A 82 16.68 11.35 16.53
C LEU A 82 15.16 11.48 16.65
N HIS A 83 14.67 12.23 17.65
CA HIS A 83 13.24 12.50 17.83
C HIS A 83 12.63 13.14 16.59
N ASP A 84 13.22 14.24 16.13
CA ASP A 84 12.74 14.99 14.97
C ASP A 84 12.74 14.14 13.70
N THR A 85 13.78 13.31 13.52
CA THR A 85 13.86 12.38 12.38
C THR A 85 12.75 11.33 12.44
N VAL A 86 12.50 10.73 13.60
CA VAL A 86 11.43 9.72 13.76
C VAL A 86 10.04 10.36 13.60
N CYS A 87 9.83 11.58 14.10
CA CYS A 87 8.56 12.30 13.92
C CYS A 87 8.28 12.68 12.46
N LYS A 88 9.31 12.90 11.65
CA LYS A 88 9.21 13.21 10.22
C LYS A 88 9.21 11.96 9.32
N GLN A 89 9.44 10.78 9.90
CA GLN A 89 9.50 9.54 9.15
C GLN A 89 8.08 9.10 8.74
N GLU A 90 7.92 8.79 7.47
CA GLU A 90 6.69 8.25 6.91
C GLU A 90 6.99 6.89 6.27
N VAL A 91 6.13 5.89 6.52
CA VAL A 91 6.20 4.58 5.90
C VAL A 91 4.83 4.25 5.35
N GLU A 92 4.72 4.19 4.02
CA GLU A 92 3.49 3.83 3.33
C GLU A 92 3.60 2.37 2.84
N ILE A 93 2.59 1.56 3.17
CA ILE A 93 2.53 0.14 2.77
C ILE A 93 1.37 -0.02 1.80
N VAL A 94 1.69 -0.28 0.54
CA VAL A 94 0.69 -0.51 -0.51
C VAL A 94 0.32 -1.99 -0.55
N LEU A 95 -0.94 -2.30 -0.20
CA LEU A 95 -1.47 -3.66 -0.31
C LEU A 95 -1.86 -3.96 -1.76
N THR A 96 -1.34 -5.06 -2.30
CA THR A 96 -1.70 -5.54 -3.65
C THR A 96 -2.54 -6.80 -3.58
N ALA A 97 -3.44 -6.99 -4.53
CA ALA A 97 -4.16 -8.25 -4.70
C ALA A 97 -3.19 -9.44 -4.84
N HIS A 98 -3.54 -10.58 -4.25
CA HIS A 98 -2.73 -11.77 -4.38
C HIS A 98 -3.02 -12.47 -5.72
N PRO A 99 -2.02 -12.67 -6.60
CA PRO A 99 -2.23 -13.07 -8.00
C PRO A 99 -2.90 -14.44 -8.18
N THR A 100 -2.89 -15.28 -7.14
CA THR A 100 -3.47 -16.62 -7.14
C THR A 100 -4.33 -16.87 -5.90
N GLN A 101 -5.15 -15.90 -5.45
CA GLN A 101 -6.01 -16.09 -4.27
C GLN A 101 -7.18 -17.07 -4.56
N ILE A 102 -6.83 -18.34 -4.70
CA ILE A 102 -7.71 -19.48 -4.94
C ILE A 102 -8.58 -19.72 -3.71
N ASN A 103 -8.02 -19.51 -2.50
CA ASN A 103 -8.70 -19.83 -1.26
C ASN A 103 -9.86 -18.87 -0.96
N ARG A 104 -10.99 -19.47 -0.58
CA ARG A 104 -12.19 -18.75 -0.13
C ARG A 104 -11.93 -18.08 1.22
N ARG A 105 -12.59 -16.96 1.48
CA ARG A 105 -12.53 -16.20 2.75
C ARG A 105 -12.82 -17.09 3.96
N THR A 106 -13.75 -18.03 3.82
CA THR A 106 -14.08 -19.01 4.87
C THR A 106 -12.87 -19.81 5.33
N LEU A 107 -12.00 -20.24 4.43
CA LEU A 107 -10.78 -20.98 4.78
C LEU A 107 -9.77 -20.11 5.52
N GLN A 108 -9.63 -18.84 5.15
CA GLN A 108 -8.74 -17.90 5.84
C GLN A 108 -9.13 -17.71 7.31
N TYR A 109 -10.43 -17.57 7.61
CA TYR A 109 -10.92 -17.50 8.98
C TYR A 109 -10.57 -18.75 9.79
N LYS A 110 -10.69 -19.93 9.18
CA LYS A 110 -10.36 -21.21 9.83
C LYS A 110 -8.87 -21.34 10.09
N HIS A 111 -8.04 -20.92 9.14
CA HIS A 111 -6.59 -20.87 9.33
C HIS A 111 -6.18 -19.92 10.47
N LEU A 112 -6.79 -18.73 10.56
CA LEU A 112 -6.57 -17.81 11.68
C LEU A 112 -7.03 -18.41 13.02
N ARG A 113 -8.15 -19.13 13.03
CA ARG A 113 -8.64 -19.83 14.23
C ARG A 113 -7.64 -20.91 14.69
N ILE A 114 -7.11 -21.71 13.76
CA ILE A 114 -6.06 -22.70 14.06
C ILE A 114 -4.82 -22.02 14.62
N ALA A 115 -4.37 -20.90 14.03
CA ALA A 115 -3.22 -20.16 14.54
C ALA A 115 -3.44 -19.67 15.99
N HIS A 116 -4.64 -19.20 16.34
CA HIS A 116 -4.98 -18.84 17.72
C HIS A 116 -5.03 -20.04 18.67
N LEU A 117 -5.54 -21.19 18.22
CA LEU A 117 -5.54 -22.42 19.03
C LEU A 117 -4.11 -22.91 19.31
N LEU A 118 -3.21 -22.79 18.34
CA LEU A 118 -1.78 -23.08 18.53
C LEU A 118 -1.15 -22.12 19.55
N GLU A 119 -1.45 -20.81 19.48
CA GLU A 119 -0.95 -19.85 20.46
C GLU A 119 -1.53 -20.11 21.86
N PHE A 120 -2.79 -20.52 21.96
CA PHE A 120 -3.40 -20.92 23.23
C PHE A 120 -2.71 -22.15 23.82
N ASN A 121 -2.33 -23.13 22.99
CA ASN A 121 -1.65 -24.36 23.42
C ASN A 121 -0.27 -24.13 24.06
N GLU A 122 0.38 -22.99 23.79
CA GLU A 122 1.68 -22.65 24.39
C GLU A 122 1.56 -22.16 25.84
N ARG A 123 0.33 -21.96 26.34
CA ARG A 123 0.12 -21.54 27.72
C ARG A 123 0.54 -22.63 28.70
N PRO A 124 1.47 -22.35 29.64
CA PRO A 124 1.97 -23.35 30.58
C PRO A 124 0.92 -23.72 31.65
N ASP A 125 -0.09 -22.88 31.84
CA ASP A 125 -1.15 -22.99 32.85
C ASP A 125 -2.37 -23.80 32.40
N LEU A 126 -2.36 -24.39 31.20
CA LEU A 126 -3.49 -25.19 30.72
C LEU A 126 -3.65 -26.49 31.51
N SER A 127 -4.89 -26.74 31.97
CA SER A 127 -5.26 -28.00 32.58
C SER A 127 -5.31 -29.15 31.56
N HIS A 128 -5.51 -30.38 32.04
CA HIS A 128 -5.68 -31.53 31.15
C HIS A 128 -6.97 -31.41 30.32
N GLU A 129 -8.08 -31.03 30.95
CA GLU A 129 -9.38 -30.81 30.28
C GLU A 129 -9.29 -29.72 29.22
N ASP A 130 -8.59 -28.61 29.51
CA ASP A 130 -8.38 -27.53 28.52
C ASP A 130 -7.62 -28.02 27.29
N LYS A 131 -6.61 -28.90 27.47
CA LYS A 131 -5.84 -29.48 26.36
C LYS A 131 -6.67 -30.44 25.53
N GLU A 132 -7.53 -31.24 26.16
CA GLU A 132 -8.46 -32.11 25.45
C GLU A 132 -9.47 -31.29 24.63
N MET A 133 -10.08 -30.25 25.22
CA MET A 133 -10.98 -29.34 24.50
C MET A 133 -10.28 -28.62 23.34
N LEU A 134 -9.02 -28.21 23.53
CA LEU A 134 -8.21 -27.59 22.48
C LEU A 134 -8.01 -28.54 21.30
N ILE A 135 -7.67 -29.81 21.58
CA ILE A 135 -7.51 -30.84 20.55
C ILE A 135 -8.83 -31.04 19.81
N GLU A 136 -9.96 -31.11 20.51
CA GLU A 136 -11.27 -31.21 19.87
C GLU A 136 -11.58 -30.00 18.97
N ASP A 137 -11.29 -28.78 19.44
CA ASP A 137 -11.45 -27.55 18.67
C ASP A 137 -10.58 -27.58 17.39
N LEU A 138 -9.33 -28.03 17.49
CA LEU A 138 -8.43 -28.20 16.34
C LEU A 138 -8.99 -29.23 15.34
N VAL A 139 -9.45 -30.39 15.83
CA VAL A 139 -10.06 -31.43 14.99
C VAL A 139 -11.31 -30.89 14.29
N ARG A 140 -12.14 -30.12 15.00
CA ARG A 140 -13.34 -29.48 14.43
C ARG A 140 -12.98 -28.50 13.32
N GLU A 141 -11.96 -27.66 13.51
CA GLU A 141 -11.54 -26.71 12.47
C GLU A 141 -10.89 -27.40 11.26
N ILE A 142 -10.01 -28.38 11.47
CA ILE A 142 -9.38 -29.15 10.38
C ILE A 142 -10.44 -29.91 9.59
N THR A 143 -11.41 -30.53 10.26
CA THR A 143 -12.53 -31.22 9.62
C THR A 143 -13.37 -30.23 8.81
N ALA A 144 -13.65 -29.04 9.35
CA ALA A 144 -14.41 -28.03 8.63
C ALA A 144 -13.66 -27.49 7.40
N ILE A 145 -12.33 -27.36 7.46
CA ILE A 145 -11.48 -27.05 6.31
C ILE A 145 -11.62 -28.15 5.24
N TRP A 146 -11.50 -29.43 5.64
CA TRP A 146 -11.62 -30.58 4.73
C TRP A 146 -13.00 -30.68 4.05
N GLN A 147 -14.08 -30.33 4.76
CA GLN A 147 -15.44 -30.34 4.20
C GLN A 147 -15.74 -29.11 3.34
N THR A 148 -14.88 -28.07 3.38
CA THR A 148 -15.08 -26.84 2.62
C THR A 148 -14.36 -26.94 1.26
N ASP A 149 -15.08 -26.62 0.19
CA ASP A 149 -14.49 -26.52 -1.15
C ASP A 149 -13.45 -25.38 -1.21
N GLU A 150 -12.21 -25.73 -1.58
CA GLU A 150 -11.07 -24.79 -1.64
C GLU A 150 -11.17 -23.87 -2.85
N LEU A 151 -11.69 -24.40 -3.97
CA LEU A 151 -11.61 -23.75 -5.25
C LEU A 151 -12.74 -22.75 -5.40
N ARG A 152 -12.38 -21.52 -5.78
CA ARG A 152 -13.37 -20.61 -6.35
C ARG A 152 -13.76 -21.09 -7.74
N ARG A 153 -15.07 -21.22 -7.99
CA ARG A 153 -15.62 -21.57 -9.30
C ARG A 153 -15.52 -20.43 -10.32
N HIS A 154 -15.29 -19.20 -9.84
CA HIS A 154 -15.17 -18.00 -10.67
C HIS A 154 -13.99 -17.16 -10.19
N LYS A 155 -13.38 -16.43 -11.14
CA LYS A 155 -12.32 -15.47 -10.83
C LYS A 155 -12.86 -14.39 -9.88
N PRO A 156 -12.12 -13.97 -8.83
CA PRO A 156 -12.54 -12.87 -7.97
C PRO A 156 -12.82 -11.60 -8.77
N THR A 157 -13.83 -10.85 -8.35
CA THR A 157 -14.05 -9.49 -8.85
C THR A 157 -13.09 -8.52 -8.15
N PRO A 158 -12.78 -7.34 -8.73
CA PRO A 158 -11.97 -6.32 -8.05
C PRO A 158 -12.54 -5.92 -6.67
N VAL A 159 -13.87 -5.94 -6.53
CA VAL A 159 -14.55 -5.66 -5.25
C VAL A 159 -14.26 -6.76 -4.22
N ASP A 160 -14.19 -8.03 -4.62
CA ASP A 160 -13.82 -9.14 -3.74
C ASP A 160 -12.37 -9.00 -3.25
N GLU A 161 -11.47 -8.57 -4.12
CA GLU A 161 -10.06 -8.33 -3.79
C GLU A 161 -9.91 -7.13 -2.84
N ALA A 162 -10.63 -6.04 -3.08
CA ALA A 162 -10.66 -4.88 -2.19
C ALA A 162 -11.18 -5.25 -0.78
N ARG A 163 -12.26 -6.05 -0.70
CA ARG A 163 -12.75 -6.58 0.58
C ARG A 163 -11.74 -7.48 1.29
N ALA A 164 -10.96 -8.26 0.54
CA ALA A 164 -9.89 -9.08 1.11
C ALA A 164 -8.77 -8.19 1.73
N GLY A 165 -8.42 -7.08 1.08
CA GLY A 165 -7.49 -6.08 1.64
C GLY A 165 -8.01 -5.46 2.95
N LEU A 166 -9.27 -5.04 2.98
CA LEU A 166 -9.92 -4.49 4.19
C LEU A 166 -9.90 -5.46 5.37
N HIS A 167 -9.99 -6.77 5.10
CA HIS A 167 -9.92 -7.78 6.13
C HIS A 167 -8.56 -7.83 6.83
N ILE A 168 -7.46 -7.58 6.11
CA ILE A 168 -6.11 -7.50 6.69
C ILE A 168 -6.03 -6.32 7.67
N VAL A 169 -6.65 -5.19 7.30
CA VAL A 169 -6.74 -4.03 8.19
C VAL A 169 -7.48 -4.41 9.46
N GLU A 170 -8.70 -4.95 9.34
CA GLU A 170 -9.56 -5.28 10.48
C GLU A 170 -8.93 -6.28 11.46
N GLN A 171 -8.38 -7.39 10.93
CA GLN A 171 -7.91 -8.50 11.77
C GLN A 171 -6.51 -8.25 12.34
N SER A 172 -5.66 -7.54 11.60
CA SER A 172 -4.24 -7.40 11.94
C SER A 172 -3.85 -5.95 12.20
N LEU A 173 -3.86 -5.10 11.16
CA LEU A 173 -3.26 -3.76 11.24
C LEU A 173 -3.96 -2.85 12.24
N TRP A 174 -5.27 -3.00 12.42
CA TRP A 174 -6.08 -2.21 13.36
C TRP A 174 -5.62 -2.33 14.83
N LYS A 175 -5.01 -3.46 15.18
CA LYS A 175 -4.42 -3.68 16.51
C LYS A 175 -2.90 -3.55 16.50
N ALA A 176 -2.25 -4.05 15.44
CA ALA A 176 -0.79 -4.08 15.34
C ALA A 176 -0.17 -2.67 15.25
N VAL A 177 -0.78 -1.76 14.48
CA VAL A 177 -0.21 -0.42 14.27
C VAL A 177 -0.15 0.40 15.57
N PRO A 178 -1.26 0.57 16.34
CA PRO A 178 -1.18 1.31 17.60
C PRO A 178 -0.21 0.68 18.62
N HIS A 179 -0.13 -0.65 18.63
CA HIS A 179 0.81 -1.37 19.49
C HIS A 179 2.27 -1.12 19.10
N TYR A 180 2.59 -1.14 17.80
CA TYR A 180 3.91 -0.76 17.29
C TYR A 180 4.26 0.68 17.63
N LEU A 181 3.36 1.64 17.34
CA LEU A 181 3.58 3.06 17.63
C LEU A 181 3.75 3.32 19.14
N ARG A 182 3.08 2.54 19.99
CA ARG A 182 3.30 2.59 21.45
C ARG A 182 4.72 2.16 21.82
N ARG A 183 5.24 1.09 21.21
CA ARG A 183 6.63 0.65 21.44
C ARG A 183 7.64 1.71 20.99
N VAL A 184 7.43 2.32 19.83
CA VAL A 184 8.28 3.42 19.33
C VAL A 184 8.23 4.62 20.29
N SER A 185 7.03 5.02 20.71
CA SER A 185 6.86 6.14 21.64
C SER A 185 7.52 5.88 23.00
N ASN A 186 7.41 4.66 23.54
CA ASN A 186 8.08 4.28 24.79
C ASN A 186 9.61 4.31 24.64
N ALA A 187 10.14 3.83 23.52
CA ALA A 187 11.57 3.85 23.22
C ALA A 187 12.12 5.28 23.10
N LEU A 188 11.36 6.19 22.47
CA LEU A 188 11.70 7.61 22.41
C LEU A 188 11.62 8.28 23.79
N LYS A 189 10.55 8.05 24.56
CA LYS A 189 10.37 8.62 25.92
C LYS A 189 11.46 8.18 26.89
N LYS A 190 12.00 6.97 26.76
CA LYS A 190 13.14 6.51 27.56
C LYS A 190 14.39 7.37 27.33
N ASN A 191 14.52 7.93 26.13
CA ASN A 191 15.69 8.67 25.66
C ASN A 191 15.50 10.21 25.66
N LEU A 192 14.31 10.73 25.97
CA LEU A 192 13.96 12.16 25.94
C LEU A 192 13.09 12.58 27.15
N ARG A 193 13.30 13.79 27.69
CA ARG A 193 12.46 14.38 28.76
C ARG A 193 11.48 15.45 28.24
N SER A 194 10.23 15.28 28.69
CA SER A 194 9.10 16.22 28.93
C SER A 194 8.31 16.93 27.80
N ASP A 195 6.98 16.73 27.90
CA ASP A 195 5.79 17.62 27.95
C ASP A 195 5.69 18.97 27.19
N ASP A 196 4.54 19.16 26.49
CA ASP A 196 3.62 20.31 26.68
C ASP A 196 2.19 20.03 26.11
N LYS A 197 1.15 20.78 26.55
CA LYS A 197 -0.31 20.60 26.26
C LYS A 197 -1.06 21.92 25.99
N SER A 198 -2.17 21.89 25.22
CA SER A 198 -3.22 22.92 25.30
C SER A 198 -4.62 22.49 24.80
N SER A 199 -5.64 22.49 25.67
CA SER A 199 -7.04 22.06 25.39
C SER A 199 -8.02 23.12 24.85
N LYS A 200 -9.05 22.67 24.08
CA LYS A 200 -10.34 23.34 23.74
C LYS A 200 -11.52 22.36 23.67
N GLU A 201 -12.74 22.74 24.10
CA GLU A 201 -13.96 21.94 24.47
C GLU A 201 -14.73 21.05 23.43
N LEU A 202 -15.50 20.03 23.89
CA LEU A 202 -15.99 18.82 23.14
C LEU A 202 -17.51 18.77 22.86
N LYS A 203 -17.93 18.09 21.77
CA LYS A 203 -19.32 17.58 21.57
C LYS A 203 -19.39 16.12 21.09
N ILE A 204 -19.77 15.17 21.97
CA ILE A 204 -19.83 13.70 21.72
C ILE A 204 -20.90 13.27 20.68
N VAL A 205 -21.96 14.06 20.50
CA VAL A 205 -23.10 13.73 19.62
C VAL A 205 -22.70 13.57 18.16
N ARG A 206 -21.69 14.31 17.69
CA ARG A 206 -21.23 14.30 16.30
C ARG A 206 -20.66 12.94 15.88
N LEU A 207 -19.94 12.25 16.77
CA LEU A 207 -19.32 10.96 16.48
C LEU A 207 -20.34 9.84 16.21
N MET A 208 -21.45 9.83 16.96
CA MET A 208 -22.52 8.84 16.77
C MET A 208 -23.24 9.05 15.43
N LYS A 209 -23.45 10.32 15.04
CA LYS A 209 -24.05 10.68 13.75
C LYS A 209 -23.13 10.32 12.58
N THR A 210 -21.81 10.55 12.71
CA THR A 210 -20.81 10.09 11.73
C THR A 210 -20.89 8.59 11.48
N ARG A 211 -20.91 7.78 12.55
CA ARG A 211 -21.02 6.32 12.42
C ARG A 211 -22.30 5.91 11.68
N ARG A 212 -23.44 6.48 12.07
CA ARG A 212 -24.74 6.14 11.48
C ARG A 212 -24.83 6.53 10.00
N ARG A 213 -24.23 7.66 9.62
CA ARG A 213 -24.08 8.04 8.21
C ARG A 213 -23.28 7.01 7.43
N LEU A 214 -22.13 6.58 7.95
CA LEU A 214 -21.29 5.57 7.27
C LEU A 214 -22.03 4.23 7.14
N GLU A 215 -22.79 3.82 8.16
CA GLU A 215 -23.65 2.63 8.10
C GLU A 215 -24.72 2.76 6.99
N HIS A 216 -25.39 3.91 6.89
CA HIS A 216 -26.36 4.16 5.81
C HIS A 216 -25.71 4.17 4.42
N LEU A 217 -24.54 4.79 4.25
CA LEU A 217 -23.80 4.82 2.99
C LEU A 217 -23.38 3.41 2.52
N LEU A 218 -23.03 2.52 3.46
CA LEU A 218 -22.70 1.12 3.14
C LEU A 218 -23.92 0.29 2.71
N GLU A 219 -25.13 0.72 3.09
CA GLU A 219 -26.40 0.09 2.75
C GLU A 219 -27.13 0.78 1.59
N ASP A 220 -26.47 1.73 0.91
CA ASP A 220 -27.05 2.59 -0.14
C ASP A 220 -28.34 3.31 0.30
N LEU A 221 -28.45 3.61 1.60
CA LEU A 221 -29.59 4.30 2.19
C LEU A 221 -29.39 5.82 2.19
N PRO A 222 -30.46 6.60 1.96
CA PRO A 222 -30.39 8.06 2.08
C PRO A 222 -30.05 8.48 3.51
N CYS A 223 -29.31 9.58 3.62
CA CYS A 223 -28.87 10.13 4.90
C CYS A 223 -29.07 11.65 4.92
N ASP A 224 -30.12 12.09 5.63
CA ASP A 224 -30.54 13.49 5.70
C ASP A 224 -29.86 14.27 6.86
N TYR A 225 -28.62 13.94 7.19
CA TYR A 225 -27.88 14.75 8.17
C TYR A 225 -27.29 15.99 7.49
N ASP A 226 -27.43 17.14 8.14
CA ASP A 226 -26.68 18.34 7.76
C ASP A 226 -25.18 18.09 7.92
N THR A 227 -24.37 18.72 7.06
CA THR A 227 -22.90 18.58 7.02
C THR A 227 -22.21 18.94 8.34
N GLU A 228 -22.81 19.81 9.16
CA GLU A 228 -22.30 20.17 10.49
C GLU A 228 -22.48 19.05 11.54
N GLU A 229 -23.34 18.06 11.26
CA GLU A 229 -23.75 17.06 12.25
C GLU A 229 -22.86 15.81 12.27
N TYR A 230 -21.96 15.65 11.30
CA TYR A 230 -21.01 14.53 11.22
C TYR A 230 -19.60 15.01 10.84
N CYS A 231 -18.62 14.10 10.92
CA CYS A 231 -17.25 14.34 10.49
C CYS A 231 -17.08 13.86 9.05
N GLU A 232 -16.60 14.74 8.17
CA GLU A 232 -16.20 14.41 6.80
C GLU A 232 -14.70 14.13 6.72
N THR A 233 -13.91 14.87 7.49
CA THR A 233 -12.45 14.78 7.46
C THR A 233 -11.91 14.10 8.72
N SER A 234 -10.72 13.53 8.59
CA SER A 234 -10.00 12.96 9.73
C SER A 234 -9.67 14.01 10.79
N ASP A 235 -9.42 15.26 10.39
CA ASP A 235 -9.16 16.36 11.35
C ASP A 235 -10.38 16.66 12.22
N GLN A 236 -11.58 16.67 11.62
CA GLN A 236 -12.83 16.84 12.38
C GLN A 236 -13.08 15.70 13.36
N LEU A 237 -12.58 14.49 13.07
CA LEU A 237 -12.63 13.36 13.97
C LEU A 237 -11.52 13.41 15.04
N LEU A 238 -10.33 13.91 14.70
CA LEU A 238 -9.18 14.02 15.62
C LEU A 238 -9.37 15.12 16.66
N GLU A 239 -9.86 16.29 16.27
CA GLU A 239 -10.09 17.44 17.15
C GLU A 239 -10.76 17.05 18.48
N PRO A 240 -11.93 16.37 18.49
CA PRO A 240 -12.56 15.96 19.73
C PRO A 240 -11.75 14.91 20.52
N LEU A 241 -11.04 14.01 19.84
CA LEU A 241 -10.25 12.97 20.51
C LEU A 241 -9.02 13.56 21.20
N ILE A 242 -8.34 14.50 20.55
CA ILE A 242 -7.17 15.20 21.10
C ILE A 242 -7.57 16.02 22.33
N LEU A 243 -8.70 16.71 22.29
CA LEU A 243 -9.20 17.40 23.47
C LEU A 243 -9.41 16.45 24.65
N CYS A 244 -10.12 15.32 24.44
CA CYS A 244 -10.33 14.34 25.50
C CYS A 244 -9.00 13.88 26.09
N TYR A 245 -8.02 13.69 25.22
CA TYR A 245 -6.67 13.31 25.61
C TYR A 245 -6.08 14.39 26.50
N GLU A 246 -6.00 15.63 26.04
CA GLU A 246 -5.42 16.74 26.80
C GLU A 246 -6.13 17.00 28.14
N SER A 247 -7.46 16.89 28.19
CA SER A 247 -8.25 17.05 29.42
C SER A 247 -7.94 15.96 30.47
N LEU A 248 -7.91 14.68 30.07
CA LEU A 248 -7.51 13.60 30.99
C LEU A 248 -6.10 13.82 31.53
N GLN A 249 -5.25 14.31 30.65
CA GLN A 249 -3.82 14.46 30.82
C GLN A 249 -3.59 15.69 31.74
N SER A 250 -4.42 16.75 31.70
CA SER A 250 -4.40 17.87 32.65
C SER A 250 -5.01 17.52 34.01
N CYS A 251 -5.98 16.60 34.06
CA CYS A 251 -6.62 16.14 35.30
C CYS A 251 -5.83 15.04 36.03
N GLY A 252 -4.56 14.81 35.68
CA GLY A 252 -3.72 13.78 36.29
C GLY A 252 -4.11 12.33 35.93
N SER A 253 -5.00 12.14 34.96
CA SER A 253 -5.48 10.83 34.49
C SER A 253 -4.74 10.35 33.23
N SER A 254 -3.43 10.60 33.16
CA SER A 254 -2.57 10.29 32.01
C SER A 254 -2.58 8.81 31.61
N VAL A 255 -2.68 7.91 32.59
CA VAL A 255 -2.75 6.45 32.38
C VAL A 255 -3.96 6.07 31.51
N LEU A 256 -5.09 6.77 31.66
CA LEU A 256 -6.29 6.54 30.85
C LEU A 256 -6.12 7.14 29.44
N ALA A 257 -5.53 8.34 29.36
CA ALA A 257 -5.26 9.04 28.10
C ALA A 257 -4.34 8.23 27.18
N ASP A 258 -3.23 7.72 27.73
CA ASP A 258 -2.21 6.93 27.03
C ASP A 258 -2.64 5.49 26.68
N GLY A 259 -3.83 5.09 27.12
CA GLY A 259 -4.42 3.77 26.85
C GLY A 259 -5.22 3.73 25.55
N ARG A 260 -6.51 3.37 25.66
CA ARG A 260 -7.39 3.15 24.49
C ARG A 260 -7.63 4.41 23.68
N LEU A 261 -7.60 5.59 24.31
CA LEU A 261 -7.81 6.86 23.63
C LEU A 261 -6.65 7.19 22.70
N ALA A 262 -5.40 7.10 23.19
CA ALA A 262 -4.22 7.25 22.34
C ALA A 262 -4.19 6.24 21.18
N ASP A 263 -4.61 4.99 21.41
CA ASP A 263 -4.72 4.01 20.32
C ASP A 263 -5.78 4.39 19.28
N LEU A 264 -6.89 4.99 19.70
CA LEU A 264 -7.91 5.48 18.78
C LEU A 264 -7.39 6.68 17.98
N ILE A 265 -6.73 7.64 18.62
CA ILE A 265 -6.09 8.79 17.94
C ILE A 265 -5.10 8.29 16.89
N ARG A 266 -4.22 7.33 17.25
CA ARG A 266 -3.28 6.71 16.32
C ARG A 266 -3.98 6.04 15.14
N ARG A 267 -5.09 5.33 15.37
CA ARG A 267 -5.87 4.72 14.27
C ARG A 267 -6.44 5.76 13.33
N VAL A 268 -7.03 6.83 13.86
CA VAL A 268 -7.59 7.90 13.02
C VAL A 268 -6.47 8.58 12.24
N ALA A 269 -5.31 8.83 12.85
CA ALA A 269 -4.16 9.41 12.16
C ALA A 269 -3.57 8.48 11.07
N THR A 270 -3.59 7.15 11.27
CA THR A 270 -3.06 6.19 10.27
C THR A 270 -4.06 5.85 9.17
N PHE A 271 -5.30 5.54 9.54
CA PHE A 271 -6.31 4.98 8.62
C PHE A 271 -7.30 6.04 8.12
N GLY A 272 -7.37 7.20 8.76
CA GLY A 272 -8.28 8.27 8.41
C GLY A 272 -9.75 7.85 8.42
N MET A 273 -10.54 8.47 7.54
CA MET A 273 -11.95 8.15 7.32
C MET A 273 -12.17 7.10 6.23
N VAL A 274 -11.14 6.78 5.45
CA VAL A 274 -11.23 5.92 4.25
C VAL A 274 -10.56 4.55 4.41
N LEU A 275 -9.94 4.29 5.57
CA LEU A 275 -9.13 3.12 5.92
C LEU A 275 -7.84 2.98 5.12
N MET A 276 -7.95 2.93 3.80
CA MET A 276 -6.84 2.81 2.87
C MET A 276 -7.12 3.70 1.67
N LYS A 277 -6.12 4.50 1.28
CA LYS A 277 -6.18 5.20 0.00
C LYS A 277 -5.96 4.21 -1.14
N LEU A 278 -6.63 4.45 -2.26
CA LEU A 278 -6.45 3.65 -3.47
C LEU A 278 -5.53 4.37 -4.45
N ASP A 279 -4.46 3.69 -4.85
CA ASP A 279 -3.63 4.15 -5.96
C ASP A 279 -4.28 3.76 -7.30
N VAL A 280 -4.28 4.69 -8.24
CA VAL A 280 -4.73 4.45 -9.61
C VAL A 280 -3.50 4.13 -10.45
N ARG A 281 -3.57 3.10 -11.29
CA ARG A 281 -2.45 2.72 -12.18
C ARG A 281 -2.94 2.50 -13.59
N GLN A 282 -2.30 3.14 -14.56
CA GLN A 282 -2.57 2.98 -16.00
C GLN A 282 -1.26 3.10 -16.79
N GLU A 283 -1.19 2.57 -18.01
CA GLU A 283 0.00 2.68 -18.87
C GLU A 283 0.04 4.00 -19.65
N SER A 284 1.25 4.52 -19.90
CA SER A 284 1.52 5.78 -20.61
C SER A 284 0.89 5.84 -22.02
N GLY A 285 0.85 4.71 -22.72
CA GLY A 285 0.24 4.60 -24.05
C GLY A 285 -1.23 4.99 -24.07
N ARG A 286 -1.99 4.64 -23.03
CA ARG A 286 -3.42 4.97 -22.91
C ARG A 286 -3.67 6.46 -22.73
N HIS A 287 -2.77 7.15 -22.02
CA HIS A 287 -2.84 8.62 -21.90
C HIS A 287 -2.54 9.28 -23.24
N THR A 288 -1.59 8.73 -23.99
CA THR A 288 -1.24 9.19 -25.34
C THR A 288 -2.43 9.02 -26.30
N GLU A 289 -3.09 7.85 -26.30
CA GLU A 289 -4.29 7.60 -27.10
C GLU A 289 -5.45 8.56 -26.76
N ALA A 290 -5.63 8.87 -25.46
CA ALA A 290 -6.62 9.85 -25.04
C ALA A 290 -6.31 11.26 -25.54
N LEU A 291 -5.04 11.68 -25.47
CA LEU A 291 -4.60 12.97 -26.01
C LEU A 291 -4.67 13.01 -27.53
N ASP A 292 -4.42 11.92 -28.24
CA ASP A 292 -4.60 11.81 -29.70
C ASP A 292 -6.05 12.07 -30.10
N ALA A 293 -7.01 11.45 -29.40
CA ALA A 293 -8.42 11.66 -29.65
C ALA A 293 -8.82 13.13 -29.44
N VAL A 294 -8.36 13.74 -28.35
CA VAL A 294 -8.65 15.15 -28.02
C VAL A 294 -8.02 16.10 -29.04
N THR A 295 -6.73 15.93 -29.34
CA THR A 295 -6.01 16.82 -30.26
C THR A 295 -6.51 16.69 -31.70
N SER A 296 -6.88 15.49 -32.13
CA SER A 296 -7.49 15.25 -33.44
C SER A 296 -8.88 15.90 -33.55
N TYR A 297 -9.71 15.78 -32.51
CA TYR A 297 -11.04 16.40 -32.48
C TYR A 297 -10.98 17.93 -32.53
N LEU A 298 -9.93 18.52 -31.96
CA LEU A 298 -9.71 19.97 -31.92
C LEU A 298 -8.92 20.50 -33.14
N ASP A 299 -8.69 19.68 -34.17
CA ASP A 299 -7.90 20.03 -35.36
C ASP A 299 -6.46 20.51 -35.03
N LEU A 300 -5.86 19.98 -33.96
CA LEU A 300 -4.49 20.30 -33.53
C LEU A 300 -3.43 19.33 -34.10
N GLY A 301 -3.87 18.24 -34.72
CA GLY A 301 -3.05 17.13 -35.21
C GLY A 301 -3.08 15.93 -34.25
N VAL A 302 -2.18 14.96 -34.49
CA VAL A 302 -2.07 13.74 -33.68
C VAL A 302 -0.92 13.90 -32.69
N TYR A 303 -1.23 13.87 -31.39
CA TYR A 303 -0.27 14.10 -30.30
C TYR A 303 0.89 13.10 -30.28
N SER A 304 0.66 11.83 -30.58
CA SER A 304 1.66 10.76 -30.58
C SER A 304 2.74 10.94 -31.65
N GLU A 305 2.40 11.58 -32.77
CA GLU A 305 3.33 11.90 -33.86
C GLU A 305 4.27 13.08 -33.55
N TRP A 306 4.00 13.83 -32.48
CA TRP A 306 4.84 14.96 -32.09
C TRP A 306 6.13 14.49 -31.41
N ASP A 307 7.21 15.23 -31.64
CA ASP A 307 8.43 15.09 -30.85
C ASP A 307 8.21 15.54 -29.40
N GLU A 308 9.16 15.17 -28.53
CA GLU A 308 9.06 15.44 -27.09
C GLU A 308 8.99 16.93 -26.79
N GLU A 309 9.71 17.78 -27.52
CA GLU A 309 9.70 19.23 -27.27
C GLU A 309 8.34 19.84 -27.57
N ARG A 310 7.74 19.48 -28.71
CA ARG A 310 6.39 19.91 -29.08
C ARG A 310 5.34 19.39 -28.11
N LYS A 311 5.47 18.16 -27.59
CA LYS A 311 4.60 17.61 -26.54
C LYS A 311 4.68 18.46 -25.28
N LEU A 312 5.89 18.73 -24.78
CA LEU A 312 6.09 19.52 -23.56
C LEU A 312 5.58 20.96 -23.69
N ASP A 313 5.79 21.60 -24.84
CA ASP A 313 5.29 22.95 -25.13
C ASP A 313 3.76 22.99 -25.11
N PHE A 314 3.11 22.04 -25.79
CA PHE A 314 1.66 21.92 -25.79
C PHE A 314 1.11 21.69 -24.39
N LEU A 315 1.61 20.68 -23.67
CA LEU A 315 1.15 20.32 -22.33
C LEU A 315 1.33 21.50 -21.37
N THR A 316 2.50 22.14 -21.36
CA THR A 316 2.78 23.28 -20.48
C THR A 316 1.86 24.46 -20.76
N ARG A 317 1.56 24.73 -22.04
CA ARG A 317 0.64 25.81 -22.43
C ARG A 317 -0.79 25.53 -21.93
N GLU A 318 -1.32 24.33 -22.17
CA GLU A 318 -2.67 23.97 -21.73
C GLU A 318 -2.76 23.85 -20.19
N LEU A 319 -1.69 23.40 -19.52
CA LEU A 319 -1.57 23.37 -18.06
C LEU A 319 -1.54 24.76 -17.42
N LYS A 320 -1.01 25.79 -18.10
CA LYS A 320 -1.13 27.19 -17.68
C LYS A 320 -2.49 27.81 -18.00
N GLY A 321 -3.21 27.27 -18.98
CA GLY A 321 -4.54 27.72 -19.39
C GLY A 321 -5.59 27.61 -18.27
N LYS A 322 -6.73 28.29 -18.40
CA LYS A 322 -7.85 28.19 -17.44
C LYS A 322 -9.10 27.53 -18.02
N ARG A 323 -9.12 27.30 -19.33
CA ARG A 323 -10.23 26.63 -20.02
C ARG A 323 -10.07 25.12 -19.93
N PRO A 324 -11.17 24.35 -19.83
CA PRO A 324 -11.15 22.93 -20.16
C PRO A 324 -10.68 22.71 -21.61
N LEU A 325 -9.90 21.67 -21.81
CA LEU A 325 -9.42 21.15 -23.07
C LEU A 325 -10.36 20.09 -23.64
N VAL A 326 -10.86 19.16 -22.82
CA VAL A 326 -11.67 18.02 -23.31
C VAL A 326 -13.11 18.46 -23.58
N PRO A 327 -13.61 18.34 -24.82
CA PRO A 327 -14.98 18.71 -25.14
C PRO A 327 -16.00 17.72 -24.56
N THR A 328 -17.07 18.22 -23.95
CA THR A 328 -18.08 17.40 -23.24
C THR A 328 -18.84 16.44 -24.15
N ASN A 329 -19.00 16.77 -25.44
CA ASN A 329 -19.75 15.99 -26.43
C ASN A 329 -18.84 15.23 -27.40
N MET A 330 -17.57 15.00 -27.03
CA MET A 330 -16.63 14.27 -27.87
C MET A 330 -16.96 12.76 -27.85
N GLU A 331 -17.32 12.20 -29.01
CA GLU A 331 -17.45 10.76 -29.17
C GLU A 331 -16.06 10.12 -29.32
N VAL A 332 -15.75 9.15 -28.46
CA VAL A 332 -14.45 8.47 -28.44
C VAL A 332 -14.62 6.95 -28.35
N ALA A 333 -13.58 6.22 -28.72
CA ALA A 333 -13.52 4.78 -28.51
C ALA A 333 -13.70 4.43 -27.02
N ALA A 334 -14.27 3.24 -26.75
CA ALA A 334 -14.54 2.78 -25.38
C ALA A 334 -13.32 2.82 -24.47
N ASP A 335 -12.16 2.55 -25.05
CA ASP A 335 -10.86 2.57 -24.40
C ASP A 335 -10.42 3.96 -23.93
N VAL A 336 -10.54 4.97 -24.80
CA VAL A 336 -10.27 6.37 -24.44
C VAL A 336 -11.31 6.88 -23.45
N LYS A 337 -12.58 6.47 -23.62
CA LYS A 337 -13.65 6.82 -22.69
C LYS A 337 -13.34 6.35 -21.27
N GLU A 338 -12.84 5.12 -21.11
CA GLU A 338 -12.45 4.57 -19.81
C GLU A 338 -11.39 5.45 -19.12
N VAL A 339 -10.36 5.88 -19.84
CA VAL A 339 -9.32 6.76 -19.30
C VAL A 339 -9.91 8.09 -18.81
N LEU A 340 -10.74 8.74 -19.65
CA LEU A 340 -11.38 10.01 -19.31
C LEU A 340 -12.35 9.88 -18.13
N ASP A 341 -13.17 8.83 -18.12
CA ASP A 341 -14.10 8.54 -17.02
C ASP A 341 -13.35 8.28 -15.71
N THR A 342 -12.22 7.55 -15.76
CA THR A 342 -11.37 7.32 -14.59
C THR A 342 -10.85 8.64 -14.00
N PHE A 343 -10.43 9.61 -14.82
CA PHE A 343 -10.05 10.93 -14.32
C PHE A 343 -11.24 11.74 -13.77
N ARG A 344 -12.44 11.61 -14.35
CA ARG A 344 -13.67 12.22 -13.80
C ARG A 344 -13.99 11.65 -12.41
N VAL A 345 -13.98 10.32 -12.26
CA VAL A 345 -14.18 9.66 -10.95
C VAL A 345 -13.10 10.10 -9.95
N ALA A 346 -11.84 10.18 -10.38
CA ALA A 346 -10.76 10.67 -9.53
C ALA A 346 -10.97 12.12 -9.08
N ALA A 347 -11.49 12.99 -9.95
CA ALA A 347 -11.84 14.37 -9.62
C ALA A 347 -13.01 14.47 -8.64
N GLU A 348 -14.00 13.57 -8.71
CA GLU A 348 -15.14 13.51 -7.79
C GLU A 348 -14.74 13.01 -6.40
N LEU A 349 -13.78 12.09 -6.30
CA LEU A 349 -13.33 11.49 -5.02
C LEU A 349 -12.22 12.29 -4.33
N GLY A 350 -11.26 12.82 -5.11
CA GLY A 350 -10.13 13.60 -4.61
C GLY A 350 -9.05 12.82 -3.87
N SER A 351 -7.98 13.53 -3.51
CA SER A 351 -6.76 13.01 -2.85
C SER A 351 -6.95 12.47 -1.42
N ASP A 352 -8.14 12.65 -0.83
CA ASP A 352 -8.44 12.11 0.50
C ASP A 352 -8.77 10.61 0.42
N SER A 353 -9.40 10.19 -0.68
CA SER A 353 -9.76 8.79 -0.97
C SER A 353 -8.73 8.08 -1.83
N LEU A 354 -8.01 8.83 -2.66
CA LEU A 354 -7.05 8.30 -3.63
C LEU A 354 -5.62 8.73 -3.26
N GLY A 355 -4.66 7.86 -3.53
CA GLY A 355 -3.24 8.07 -3.23
C GLY A 355 -2.49 8.63 -4.44
N ALA A 356 -1.64 7.80 -5.02
CA ALA A 356 -0.86 8.09 -6.22
C ALA A 356 -1.63 7.74 -7.51
N TYR A 357 -1.32 8.44 -8.59
CA TYR A 357 -1.58 8.01 -9.96
C TYR A 357 -0.27 7.49 -10.56
N VAL A 358 -0.13 6.17 -10.65
CA VAL A 358 1.04 5.48 -11.17
C VAL A 358 0.97 5.31 -12.68
N ILE A 359 1.99 5.76 -13.39
CA ILE A 359 2.12 5.63 -14.84
C ILE A 359 3.04 4.46 -15.16
N SER A 360 2.46 3.34 -15.61
CA SER A 360 3.23 2.17 -16.07
C SER A 360 3.91 2.48 -17.40
N MET A 361 5.05 1.84 -17.67
CA MET A 361 5.81 2.05 -18.91
C MET A 361 6.12 3.54 -19.16
N ALA A 362 6.44 4.29 -18.10
CA ALA A 362 6.84 5.68 -18.23
C ALA A 362 8.27 5.78 -18.78
N SER A 363 8.49 6.70 -19.72
CA SER A 363 9.81 6.92 -20.34
C SER A 363 10.21 8.39 -20.36
N ASN A 364 9.25 9.32 -20.49
CA ASN A 364 9.53 10.74 -20.75
C ASN A 364 8.83 11.68 -19.77
N ALA A 365 9.25 12.94 -19.76
CA ALA A 365 8.60 14.00 -18.97
C ALA A 365 7.17 14.28 -19.47
N SER A 366 6.92 14.11 -20.78
CA SER A 366 5.57 14.24 -21.34
C SER A 366 4.56 13.29 -20.73
N ASP A 367 4.98 12.08 -20.32
CA ASP A 367 4.07 11.07 -19.78
C ASP A 367 3.47 11.56 -18.46
N VAL A 368 4.29 12.18 -17.61
CA VAL A 368 3.85 12.79 -16.35
C VAL A 368 2.94 13.99 -16.60
N LEU A 369 3.34 14.91 -17.49
CA LEU A 369 2.54 16.10 -17.79
C LEU A 369 1.21 15.79 -18.48
N ALA A 370 1.14 14.71 -19.27
CA ALA A 370 -0.10 14.23 -19.86
C ALA A 370 -1.13 13.87 -18.78
N VAL A 371 -0.70 13.14 -17.76
CA VAL A 371 -1.57 12.81 -16.61
C VAL A 371 -1.93 14.06 -15.80
N GLU A 372 -0.99 14.97 -15.55
CA GLU A 372 -1.30 16.24 -14.88
C GLU A 372 -2.37 17.05 -15.64
N LEU A 373 -2.29 17.06 -16.98
CA LEU A 373 -3.25 17.76 -17.82
C LEU A 373 -4.63 17.11 -17.77
N LEU A 374 -4.71 15.78 -17.89
CA LEU A 374 -5.97 15.04 -17.82
C LEU A 374 -6.62 15.16 -16.43
N GLN A 375 -5.83 15.12 -15.34
CA GLN A 375 -6.33 15.37 -13.99
C GLN A 375 -6.90 16.78 -13.84
N LYS A 376 -6.15 17.80 -14.29
CA LYS A 376 -6.59 19.19 -14.23
C LYS A 376 -7.88 19.40 -15.02
N ASP A 377 -7.94 18.87 -16.24
CA ASP A 377 -9.09 19.02 -17.12
C ASP A 377 -10.36 18.39 -16.52
N ALA A 378 -10.26 17.14 -16.06
CA ALA A 378 -11.38 16.45 -15.42
C ALA A 378 -11.89 17.21 -14.18
N ARG A 379 -10.99 17.79 -13.38
CA ARG A 379 -11.37 18.62 -12.22
C ARG A 379 -12.07 19.92 -12.62
N LEU A 380 -11.66 20.56 -13.71
CA LEU A 380 -12.37 21.74 -14.23
C LEU A 380 -13.76 21.36 -14.73
N ALA A 381 -13.90 20.23 -15.44
CA ALA A 381 -15.18 19.73 -15.92
C ALA A 381 -16.13 19.39 -14.77
N VAL A 382 -15.69 18.56 -13.82
CA VAL A 382 -16.49 18.15 -12.65
C VAL A 382 -16.86 19.34 -11.77
N SER A 383 -15.95 20.29 -11.57
CA SER A 383 -16.27 21.50 -10.80
C SER A 383 -17.33 22.38 -11.51
N GLY A 384 -17.26 22.46 -12.84
CA GLY A 384 -18.28 23.12 -13.67
C GLY A 384 -19.64 22.43 -13.57
N ASP A 385 -19.67 21.10 -13.66
CA ASP A 385 -20.89 20.28 -13.58
C ASP A 385 -21.55 20.36 -12.19
N LEU A 386 -20.76 20.32 -11.12
CA LEU A 386 -21.24 20.35 -9.73
C LEU A 386 -21.54 21.76 -9.20
N GLY A 387 -21.05 22.81 -9.87
CA GLY A 387 -21.13 24.20 -9.39
C GLY A 387 -20.35 24.47 -8.09
N ARG A 388 -19.46 23.57 -7.69
CA ARG A 388 -18.60 23.67 -6.48
C ARG A 388 -17.21 23.11 -6.76
N PRO A 389 -16.19 23.47 -5.97
CA PRO A 389 -14.85 22.88 -6.10
C PRO A 389 -14.86 21.36 -5.88
N CYS A 390 -14.06 20.64 -6.65
CA CYS A 390 -13.78 19.22 -6.41
C CYS A 390 -13.14 19.03 -5.02
N PRO A 391 -13.46 17.93 -4.31
CA PRO A 391 -12.82 17.62 -3.04
C PRO A 391 -11.32 17.32 -3.21
N GLY A 392 -10.56 17.56 -2.15
CA GLY A 392 -9.11 17.33 -2.09
C GLY A 392 -8.31 18.07 -3.18
N GLY A 393 -7.05 17.65 -3.35
CA GLY A 393 -6.15 18.10 -4.42
C GLY A 393 -6.10 17.13 -5.60
N THR A 394 -5.16 17.37 -6.52
CA THR A 394 -4.77 16.39 -7.54
C THR A 394 -4.04 15.21 -6.90
N LEU A 395 -4.04 14.06 -7.57
CA LEU A 395 -3.26 12.90 -7.15
C LEU A 395 -1.78 13.14 -7.44
N ARG A 396 -0.91 12.51 -6.64
CA ARG A 396 0.54 12.51 -6.88
C ARG A 396 0.81 11.68 -8.14
N VAL A 397 1.39 12.27 -9.18
CA VAL A 397 1.73 11.53 -10.40
C VAL A 397 3.08 10.85 -10.23
N VAL A 398 3.10 9.53 -10.39
CA VAL A 398 4.26 8.68 -10.11
C VAL A 398 4.68 7.93 -11.37
N PRO A 399 5.78 8.32 -12.04
CA PRO A 399 6.32 7.54 -13.14
C PRO A 399 6.89 6.22 -12.61
N LEU A 400 6.53 5.12 -13.28
CA LEU A 400 7.08 3.79 -13.03
C LEU A 400 8.02 3.41 -14.17
N PHE A 401 9.32 3.41 -13.87
CA PHE A 401 10.38 2.98 -14.79
C PHE A 401 10.58 1.46 -14.69
N GLU A 402 10.23 0.74 -15.75
CA GLU A 402 10.15 -0.73 -15.76
C GLU A 402 11.17 -1.41 -16.67
N THR A 403 11.64 -0.77 -17.76
CA THR A 403 12.67 -1.36 -18.64
C THR A 403 14.07 -0.89 -18.27
N VAL A 404 15.11 -1.63 -18.68
CA VAL A 404 16.49 -1.20 -18.45
C VAL A 404 16.81 0.11 -19.17
N LYS A 405 16.21 0.34 -20.34
CA LYS A 405 16.37 1.62 -21.04
C LYS A 405 15.80 2.76 -20.20
N ASP A 406 14.56 2.61 -19.72
CA ASP A 406 13.89 3.64 -18.94
C ASP A 406 14.60 3.90 -17.61
N LEU A 407 15.11 2.86 -16.94
CA LEU A 407 15.91 3.02 -15.71
C LEU A 407 17.18 3.85 -15.94
N ARG A 408 17.84 3.70 -17.08
CA ARG A 408 19.04 4.48 -17.44
C ARG A 408 18.71 5.94 -17.76
N GLU A 409 17.51 6.19 -18.27
CA GLU A 409 17.04 7.53 -18.68
C GLU A 409 16.24 8.23 -17.58
N ALA A 410 15.89 7.53 -16.50
CA ALA A 410 15.03 8.00 -15.41
C ALA A 410 15.47 9.35 -14.82
N GLY A 411 16.74 9.50 -14.41
CA GLY A 411 17.21 10.76 -13.83
C GLY A 411 17.21 11.91 -14.85
N SER A 412 17.49 11.63 -16.13
CA SER A 412 17.36 12.62 -17.21
C SER A 412 15.91 13.08 -17.41
N ALA A 413 14.97 12.14 -17.44
CA ALA A 413 13.54 12.43 -17.55
C ALA A 413 13.05 13.28 -16.37
N ILE A 414 13.45 12.95 -15.14
CA ILE A 414 13.10 13.72 -13.93
C ILE A 414 13.73 15.12 -13.96
N ARG A 415 15.01 15.27 -14.36
CA ARG A 415 15.62 16.62 -14.52
C ARG A 415 14.87 17.47 -15.53
N LYS A 416 14.48 16.88 -16.67
CA LYS A 416 13.72 17.57 -17.71
C LYS A 416 12.32 17.96 -17.24
N LEU A 417 11.69 17.13 -16.43
CA LEU A 417 10.39 17.42 -15.82
C LEU A 417 10.49 18.55 -14.78
N LEU A 418 11.50 18.50 -13.90
CA LEU A 418 11.71 19.50 -12.83
C LEU A 418 12.25 20.85 -13.34
N SER A 419 12.80 20.90 -14.54
CA SER A 419 13.20 22.16 -15.20
C SER A 419 12.02 22.96 -15.76
N ILE A 420 10.82 22.36 -15.80
CA ILE A 420 9.60 23.04 -16.23
C ILE A 420 9.01 23.79 -15.04
N ASP A 421 9.08 25.13 -15.08
CA ASP A 421 8.64 26.01 -13.98
C ASP A 421 7.24 25.67 -13.47
N TRP A 422 6.29 25.42 -14.39
CA TRP A 422 4.93 25.06 -14.01
C TRP A 422 4.88 23.80 -13.14
N TYR A 423 5.64 22.77 -13.51
CA TYR A 423 5.64 21.50 -12.78
C TYR A 423 6.29 21.66 -11.42
N LYS A 424 7.44 22.36 -11.36
CA LYS A 424 8.13 22.64 -10.11
C LYS A 424 7.25 23.43 -9.14
N GLU A 425 6.57 24.47 -9.60
CA GLU A 425 5.60 25.22 -8.80
C GLU A 425 4.40 24.36 -8.38
N HIS A 426 3.91 23.52 -9.28
CA HIS A 426 2.80 22.59 -9.00
C HIS A 426 3.14 21.64 -7.86
N ILE A 427 4.29 20.95 -7.90
CA ILE A 427 4.67 19.99 -6.84
C ILE A 427 5.00 20.69 -5.52
N ILE A 428 5.57 21.89 -5.54
CA ILE A 428 5.82 22.68 -4.31
C ILE A 428 4.51 23.06 -3.65
N LYS A 429 3.53 23.53 -4.44
CA LYS A 429 2.26 24.03 -3.94
C LYS A 429 1.29 22.93 -3.52
N ASN A 430 1.19 21.86 -4.32
CA ASN A 430 0.14 20.85 -4.15
C ASN A 430 0.65 19.56 -3.48
N HIS A 431 1.97 19.29 -3.56
CA HIS A 431 2.58 18.04 -3.08
C HIS A 431 3.75 18.29 -2.11
N ASN A 432 3.78 19.47 -1.49
CA ASN A 432 4.76 19.86 -0.46
C ASN A 432 6.23 19.73 -0.91
N GLY A 433 6.49 19.95 -2.20
CA GLY A 433 7.82 19.83 -2.80
C GLY A 433 8.35 18.40 -2.79
N ARG A 434 7.46 17.42 -2.88
CA ARG A 434 7.81 15.99 -2.95
C ARG A 434 7.50 15.43 -4.33
N GLN A 435 8.47 14.72 -4.91
CA GLN A 435 8.32 13.90 -6.10
C GLN A 435 8.37 12.43 -5.69
N GLU A 436 7.41 11.63 -6.13
CA GLU A 436 7.43 10.19 -5.93
C GLU A 436 7.77 9.49 -7.24
N VAL A 437 8.65 8.48 -7.20
CA VAL A 437 9.08 7.69 -8.37
C VAL A 437 9.00 6.22 -8.03
N MET A 438 8.34 5.43 -8.88
CA MET A 438 8.21 3.99 -8.68
C MET A 438 9.28 3.23 -9.46
N VAL A 439 9.86 2.22 -8.80
CA VAL A 439 10.91 1.37 -9.38
C VAL A 439 10.45 -0.10 -9.44
N GLY A 440 10.39 -0.65 -10.67
CA GLY A 440 9.87 -1.99 -10.94
C GLY A 440 10.95 -3.08 -10.96
N TYR A 441 11.01 -3.95 -9.94
CA TYR A 441 12.05 -5.00 -9.88
C TYR A 441 11.79 -6.18 -10.83
N SER A 442 10.56 -6.73 -10.77
CA SER A 442 10.22 -7.96 -11.50
C SER A 442 10.23 -7.76 -13.01
N ASP A 443 9.74 -6.61 -13.48
CA ASP A 443 9.56 -6.36 -14.90
C ASP A 443 10.91 -6.03 -15.58
N SER A 444 11.79 -5.25 -14.93
CA SER A 444 13.18 -5.11 -15.39
C SER A 444 13.95 -6.43 -15.37
N GLY A 445 13.64 -7.31 -14.42
CA GLY A 445 14.22 -8.64 -14.34
C GLY A 445 13.84 -9.57 -15.50
N LYS A 446 12.63 -9.41 -16.06
CA LYS A 446 12.20 -10.12 -17.27
C LYS A 446 12.86 -9.56 -18.53
N ASP A 447 13.13 -8.26 -18.55
CA ASP A 447 13.73 -7.55 -19.69
C ASP A 447 15.21 -7.95 -19.90
N ALA A 448 16.07 -7.80 -18.88
CA ALA A 448 17.52 -7.95 -19.03
C ALA A 448 18.19 -8.96 -18.06
N GLY A 449 17.38 -9.72 -17.34
CA GLY A 449 17.85 -10.62 -16.28
C GLY A 449 18.09 -9.92 -14.94
N ARG A 450 18.01 -10.71 -13.85
CA ARG A 450 17.93 -10.18 -12.47
C ARG A 450 19.17 -9.38 -12.04
N PHE A 451 20.37 -9.79 -12.42
CA PHE A 451 21.60 -9.10 -12.01
C PHE A 451 21.69 -7.71 -12.64
N THR A 452 21.54 -7.63 -13.96
CA THR A 452 21.52 -6.38 -14.72
C THR A 452 20.44 -5.46 -14.20
N ALA A 453 19.22 -5.96 -14.03
CA ALA A 453 18.10 -5.20 -13.48
C ALA A 453 18.42 -4.61 -12.11
N ALA A 454 18.97 -5.41 -11.18
CA ALA A 454 19.31 -4.93 -9.84
C ALA A 454 20.39 -3.84 -9.85
N TRP A 455 21.40 -3.95 -10.72
CA TRP A 455 22.45 -2.95 -10.86
C TRP A 455 21.95 -1.65 -11.49
N GLU A 456 21.16 -1.75 -12.56
CA GLU A 456 20.57 -0.58 -13.22
C GLU A 456 19.57 0.13 -12.29
N LEU A 457 18.81 -0.62 -11.49
CA LEU A 457 17.91 -0.05 -10.50
C LEU A 457 18.67 0.75 -9.42
N TYR A 458 19.81 0.24 -8.96
CA TYR A 458 20.65 0.96 -7.98
C TYR A 458 21.13 2.30 -8.54
N LYS A 459 21.71 2.28 -9.74
CA LYS A 459 22.16 3.51 -10.43
C LYS A 459 21.01 4.49 -10.70
N ALA A 460 19.85 3.98 -11.12
CA ALA A 460 18.67 4.81 -11.38
C ALA A 460 18.19 5.50 -10.09
N GLN A 461 18.21 4.82 -8.95
CA GLN A 461 17.85 5.44 -7.66
C GLN A 461 18.82 6.55 -7.27
N GLU A 462 20.14 6.33 -7.40
CA GLU A 462 21.14 7.38 -7.16
C GLU A 462 20.93 8.60 -8.07
N ASP A 463 20.71 8.37 -9.37
CA ASP A 463 20.54 9.45 -10.33
C ASP A 463 19.21 10.21 -10.15
N VAL A 464 18.12 9.52 -9.80
CA VAL A 464 16.84 10.15 -9.47
C VAL A 464 16.93 10.96 -8.18
N VAL A 465 17.62 10.46 -7.14
CA VAL A 465 17.88 11.21 -5.90
C VAL A 465 18.69 12.47 -6.22
N ALA A 466 19.78 12.34 -6.98
CA ALA A 466 20.59 13.48 -7.40
C ALA A 466 19.77 14.51 -8.20
N ALA A 467 18.98 14.06 -9.17
CA ALA A 467 18.10 14.90 -9.97
C ALA A 467 17.11 15.70 -9.11
N CYS A 468 16.48 15.09 -8.11
CA CYS A 468 15.56 15.80 -7.21
C CYS A 468 16.31 16.79 -6.30
N THR A 469 17.47 16.41 -5.76
CA THR A 469 18.29 17.27 -4.90
C THR A 469 18.82 18.51 -5.64
N GLU A 470 19.21 18.39 -6.91
CA GLU A 470 19.61 19.52 -7.78
C GLU A 470 18.55 20.64 -7.84
N PHE A 471 17.26 20.27 -7.78
CA PHE A 471 16.15 21.21 -7.86
C PHE A 471 15.54 21.58 -6.50
N GLY A 472 16.06 21.03 -5.39
CA GLY A 472 15.55 21.24 -4.04
C GLY A 472 14.23 20.52 -3.75
N ILE A 473 13.95 19.43 -4.47
CA ILE A 473 12.74 18.62 -4.34
C ILE A 473 13.06 17.36 -3.54
N LYS A 474 12.19 16.99 -2.60
CA LYS A 474 12.32 15.74 -1.83
C LYS A 474 11.82 14.58 -2.67
N VAL A 475 12.55 13.47 -2.69
CA VAL A 475 12.12 12.26 -3.41
C VAL A 475 11.58 11.19 -2.46
N THR A 476 10.51 10.51 -2.89
CA THR A 476 10.05 9.25 -2.31
C THR A 476 10.21 8.15 -3.35
N LEU A 477 10.94 7.08 -3.01
CA LEU A 477 11.07 5.91 -3.87
C LEU A 477 9.99 4.89 -3.53
N PHE A 478 9.07 4.66 -4.48
CA PHE A 478 8.04 3.64 -4.37
C PHE A 478 8.56 2.31 -4.91
N HIS A 479 8.84 1.37 -4.01
CA HIS A 479 9.37 0.06 -4.37
C HIS A 479 8.26 -0.91 -4.82
N GLY A 480 8.29 -1.32 -6.08
CA GLY A 480 7.39 -2.34 -6.62
C GLY A 480 7.67 -3.76 -6.11
N ARG A 481 6.81 -4.71 -6.50
CA ARG A 481 6.93 -6.13 -6.15
C ARG A 481 8.22 -6.78 -6.68
N GLY A 482 8.71 -7.80 -5.97
CA GLY A 482 9.78 -8.70 -6.42
C GLY A 482 11.21 -8.32 -5.99
N GLY A 483 11.40 -7.14 -5.40
CA GLY A 483 12.67 -6.71 -4.82
C GLY A 483 13.03 -7.45 -3.52
N SER A 484 14.29 -7.35 -3.09
CA SER A 484 14.74 -7.84 -1.76
C SER A 484 13.96 -7.20 -0.61
N ILE A 485 13.48 -5.97 -0.81
CA ILE A 485 12.63 -5.20 0.11
C ILE A 485 11.24 -5.83 0.25
N GLY A 486 10.72 -6.50 -0.78
CA GLY A 486 9.39 -7.15 -0.74
C GLY A 486 9.35 -8.50 -0.05
N ARG A 487 10.45 -8.97 0.56
CA ARG A 487 10.55 -10.35 1.11
C ARG A 487 9.92 -10.53 2.49
N GLY A 488 9.57 -9.45 3.18
CA GLY A 488 9.06 -9.48 4.56
C GLY A 488 10.08 -9.97 5.59
N GLY A 489 9.84 -9.68 6.87
CA GLY A 489 10.67 -10.15 8.00
C GLY A 489 12.12 -9.66 8.00
N GLY A 490 13.01 -10.39 8.69
CA GLY A 490 14.42 -10.02 8.88
C GLY A 490 15.23 -9.69 7.60
N PRO A 491 15.04 -10.37 6.46
CA PRO A 491 15.69 -10.01 5.20
C PRO A 491 15.35 -8.61 4.67
N THR A 492 14.16 -8.09 4.99
CA THR A 492 13.74 -6.74 4.57
C THR A 492 14.52 -5.66 5.32
N HIS A 493 14.76 -5.85 6.61
CA HIS A 493 15.58 -4.94 7.43
C HIS A 493 17.01 -4.81 6.88
N LEU A 494 17.62 -5.93 6.47
CA LEU A 494 18.95 -5.92 5.86
C LEU A 494 18.95 -5.28 4.46
N ALA A 495 17.89 -5.49 3.68
CA ALA A 495 17.74 -4.86 2.36
C ALA A 495 17.58 -3.33 2.48
N SER A 496 16.70 -2.85 3.37
CA SER A 496 16.51 -1.42 3.59
C SER A 496 17.75 -0.73 4.15
N SER A 497 18.53 -1.39 5.03
CA SER A 497 19.73 -0.80 5.64
C SER A 497 21.01 -0.88 4.80
N ARG A 498 21.10 -1.79 3.81
CA ARG A 498 22.33 -2.01 3.03
C ARG A 498 22.19 -1.81 1.52
N SER A 499 20.98 -1.72 0.99
CA SER A 499 20.73 -1.77 -0.47
C SER A 499 20.18 -0.47 -1.06
N LEU A 500 19.84 0.52 -0.22
CA LEU A 500 19.38 1.83 -0.67
C LEU A 500 20.56 2.81 -0.67
N PRO A 501 20.71 3.66 -1.70
CA PRO A 501 21.73 4.70 -1.70
C PRO A 501 21.48 5.69 -0.56
N ALA A 502 22.57 6.18 0.05
CA ALA A 502 22.47 7.21 1.08
C ALA A 502 22.04 8.54 0.42
N PRO A 503 21.05 9.26 0.99
CA PRO A 503 20.59 10.54 0.45
C PRO A 503 21.64 11.64 0.50
#